data_AF-A0A1G1A462-F1
#
_entry.id   AF-A0A1G1A462-F1
#
_cell.length_a   1.000
_cell.length_b   1.000
_cell.length_c   1.000
_cell.angle_alpha   90.00
_cell.angle_beta   90.00
_cell.angle_gamma   90.00
#
_symmetry.space_group_name_H-M   'P 1'
#
loop_
_entity.id
_entity.type
_entity.pdbx_description
1 polymer ?
#
loop_
_entity_poly.entity_id
_entity_poly.type
_entity_poly.pdbx_seq_one_letter_code
_entity_poly.pdbx_strand_id
1 'polypeptide(L)'
;MAGCLVALVLIPACEDAEGATALTVTPSRAELRAGTNSVVFTVESNNLRELSLPLEWSVDNPGMGEIFGSGGYSAVYRVRSGNGVNIVRVQDQYGAEGIATVEQ
;
A
#
# COMPACT_ATOMS: atom_id res chain seq x y z
N MET A 1 29.63 49.70 -12.40
CA MET A 1 29.84 48.45 -11.62
C MET A 1 28.47 47.83 -11.40
N ALA A 2 28.12 46.89 -12.26
CA ALA A 2 26.87 46.13 -12.16
C ALA A 2 27.11 44.94 -11.23
N GLY A 3 26.57 45.01 -10.02
CA GLY A 3 26.53 43.88 -9.09
C GLY A 3 25.26 43.09 -9.32
N CYS A 4 25.36 42.02 -10.12
CA CYS A 4 24.27 41.06 -10.33
C CYS A 4 24.22 40.13 -9.12
N LEU A 5 23.30 40.40 -8.18
CA LEU A 5 23.02 39.52 -7.04
C LEU A 5 22.14 38.39 -7.55
N VAL A 6 22.75 37.20 -7.68
CA VAL A 6 22.10 35.95 -8.06
C VAL A 6 21.13 35.56 -6.94
N ALA A 7 19.83 35.65 -7.23
CA ALA A 7 18.80 35.13 -6.36
C ALA A 7 18.79 33.59 -6.46
N LEU A 8 19.09 32.95 -5.34
CA LEU A 8 19.05 31.50 -5.14
C LEU A 8 17.61 31.00 -5.32
N VAL A 9 17.34 30.28 -6.41
CA VAL A 9 16.06 29.62 -6.64
C VAL A 9 16.01 28.36 -5.78
N LEU A 10 15.27 28.40 -4.68
CA LEU A 10 14.84 27.21 -3.94
C LEU A 10 13.73 26.56 -4.76
N ILE A 11 14.09 25.59 -5.60
CA ILE A 11 13.11 24.67 -6.18
C ILE A 11 12.69 23.75 -5.05
N PRO A 12 11.39 23.68 -4.65
CA PRO A 12 10.94 22.53 -3.90
C PRO A 12 11.17 21.34 -4.81
N ALA A 13 12.05 20.42 -4.41
CA ALA A 13 12.04 19.08 -4.96
C ALA A 13 10.67 18.50 -4.59
N CYS A 14 9.68 18.74 -5.46
CA CYS A 14 8.65 17.77 -5.70
C CYS A 14 9.43 16.56 -6.21
N GLU A 15 9.85 15.71 -5.29
CA GLU A 15 10.31 14.36 -5.62
C GLU A 15 9.05 13.66 -6.12
N ASP A 16 8.67 13.96 -7.37
CA ASP A 16 7.76 13.13 -8.13
C ASP A 16 8.38 11.73 -8.05
N ALA A 17 7.66 10.80 -7.44
CA ALA A 17 8.08 9.41 -7.32
C ALA A 17 8.01 8.76 -8.72
N GLU A 18 8.95 9.16 -9.59
CA GLU A 18 9.12 8.67 -10.95
C GLU A 18 9.59 7.21 -10.88
N GLY A 19 8.65 6.29 -10.72
CA GLY A 19 8.93 4.85 -10.75
C GLY A 19 8.04 3.95 -9.89
N ALA A 20 7.17 4.51 -9.03
CA ALA A 20 6.25 3.69 -8.26
C ALA A 20 5.16 3.10 -9.19
N THR A 21 5.38 1.89 -9.67
CA THR A 21 4.34 1.12 -10.37
C THR A 21 3.31 0.73 -9.32
N ALA A 22 2.15 1.38 -9.34
CA ALA A 22 1.12 1.15 -8.34
C ALA A 22 0.28 -0.10 -8.68
N LEU A 23 0.19 -1.03 -7.74
CA LEU A 23 -0.80 -2.10 -7.73
C LEU A 23 -2.12 -1.57 -7.16
N THR A 24 -3.24 -1.86 -7.83
CA THR A 24 -4.56 -1.54 -7.28
C THR A 24 -5.01 -2.65 -6.36
N VAL A 25 -5.24 -2.33 -5.08
CA VAL A 25 -5.76 -3.26 -4.08
C VAL A 25 -7.23 -2.98 -3.87
N THR A 26 -8.06 -4.03 -3.99
CA THR A 26 -9.51 -3.97 -3.81
C THR A 26 -9.93 -4.90 -2.65
N PRO A 27 -10.68 -4.39 -1.66
CA PRO A 27 -11.00 -2.97 -1.47
C PRO A 27 -9.75 -2.17 -1.07
N SER A 28 -9.68 -0.88 -1.44
CA SER A 28 -8.60 0.01 -1.00
C SER A 28 -8.76 0.48 0.44
N ARG A 29 -9.98 0.40 0.99
CA ARG A 29 -10.34 0.63 2.38
C ARG A 29 -11.38 -0.38 2.84
N ALA A 30 -11.13 -1.01 3.98
CA ALA A 30 -12.05 -1.92 4.63
C ALA A 30 -12.42 -1.40 6.03
N GLU A 31 -13.70 -1.45 6.37
CA GLU A 31 -14.19 -1.17 7.72
C GLU A 31 -14.63 -2.47 8.37
N LEU A 32 -13.97 -2.86 9.46
CA LEU A 32 -14.32 -4.02 10.26
C LEU A 32 -15.09 -3.54 11.48
N ARG A 33 -16.31 -4.09 11.65
CA ARG A 33 -17.21 -3.76 12.77
C ARG A 33 -17.28 -4.94 13.73
N ALA A 34 -17.84 -4.72 14.92
CA ALA A 34 -18.12 -5.79 15.87
C ALA A 34 -18.85 -6.96 15.19
N GLY A 35 -18.21 -8.13 15.15
CA GLY A 35 -18.71 -9.34 14.47
C GLY A 35 -17.95 -9.73 13.19
N THR A 36 -17.19 -8.81 12.58
CA THR A 36 -16.33 -9.09 11.43
C THR A 36 -14.87 -8.96 11.84
N ASN A 37 -14.11 -10.05 11.78
CA ASN A 37 -12.70 -10.10 12.21
C ASN A 37 -11.71 -10.34 11.06
N SER A 38 -12.18 -10.33 9.81
CA SER A 38 -11.33 -10.55 8.65
C SER A 38 -11.85 -9.85 7.39
N VAL A 39 -10.94 -9.52 6.48
CA VAL A 39 -11.25 -9.01 5.15
C VAL A 39 -10.32 -9.63 4.12
N VAL A 40 -10.83 -9.85 2.91
CA VAL A 40 -10.05 -10.32 1.76
C VAL A 40 -9.66 -9.12 0.91
N PHE A 41 -8.38 -9.00 0.62
CA PHE A 41 -7.82 -8.07 -0.35
C PHE A 41 -7.44 -8.80 -1.63
N THR A 42 -7.62 -8.16 -2.77
CA THR A 42 -7.23 -8.68 -4.09
C THR A 42 -6.53 -7.59 -4.89
N VAL A 43 -5.44 -7.94 -5.55
CA VAL A 43 -4.77 -7.05 -6.51
C VAL A 43 -5.43 -7.17 -7.88
N GLU A 44 -5.81 -6.04 -8.44
CA GLU A 44 -6.29 -5.96 -9.81
C GLU A 44 -5.12 -5.71 -10.78
N SER A 45 -4.98 -6.60 -11.77
CA SER A 45 -4.03 -6.41 -12.85
C SER A 45 -4.57 -5.35 -13.81
N ASN A 46 -4.09 -4.11 -13.72
CA ASN A 46 -4.60 -3.01 -14.55
C ASN A 46 -4.10 -3.03 -16.00
N ASN A 47 -3.75 -4.18 -16.57
CA ASN A 47 -3.24 -4.35 -17.94
C ASN A 47 -1.96 -3.55 -18.30
N LEU A 48 -1.43 -2.72 -17.40
CA LEU A 48 -0.23 -1.90 -17.63
C LEU A 48 1.07 -2.71 -17.51
N ARG A 49 1.04 -3.85 -16.81
CA ARG A 49 2.15 -4.80 -16.70
C ARG A 49 1.64 -6.15 -16.22
N GLU A 50 2.31 -7.22 -16.63
CA GLU A 50 2.06 -8.56 -16.09
C GLU A 50 2.45 -8.59 -14.60
N LEU A 51 1.49 -8.92 -13.74
CA LEU A 51 1.71 -9.12 -12.31
C LEU A 51 2.66 -10.30 -12.10
N SER A 52 3.72 -10.09 -11.31
CA SER A 52 4.67 -11.16 -11.00
C SER A 52 4.37 -11.78 -9.65
N LEU A 53 4.15 -13.09 -9.65
CA LEU A 53 3.85 -13.88 -8.46
C LEU A 53 5.11 -14.54 -7.87
N PRO A 54 5.14 -14.85 -6.56
CA PRO A 54 4.09 -14.57 -5.58
C PRO A 54 4.05 -13.08 -5.17
N LEU A 55 2.87 -12.62 -4.77
CA LEU A 55 2.73 -11.32 -4.13
C LEU A 55 3.19 -11.41 -2.67
N GLU A 56 3.99 -10.45 -2.24
CA GLU A 56 4.42 -10.30 -0.85
C GLU A 56 3.47 -9.37 -0.12
N TRP A 57 2.80 -9.88 0.91
CA TRP A 57 1.80 -9.14 1.69
C TRP A 57 2.32 -8.87 3.10
N SER A 58 2.14 -7.65 3.58
CA SER A 58 2.53 -7.26 4.94
C SER A 58 1.53 -6.29 5.56
N VAL A 59 1.66 -6.11 6.88
CA VAL A 59 0.89 -5.12 7.66
C VAL A 59 1.85 -4.19 8.39
N ASP A 60 1.50 -2.92 8.51
CA ASP A 60 2.35 -1.93 9.21
C ASP A 60 2.37 -2.17 10.72
N ASN A 61 1.23 -2.58 11.31
CA ASN A 61 1.13 -2.87 12.73
C ASN A 61 0.69 -4.32 12.98
N PRO A 62 1.61 -5.25 13.30
CA PRO A 62 1.28 -6.64 13.59
C PRO A 62 0.55 -6.84 14.94
N GLY A 63 0.55 -5.83 15.81
CA GLY A 63 -0.27 -5.84 17.04
C GLY A 63 -1.75 -5.64 16.74
N MET A 64 -2.08 -4.96 15.64
CA MET A 64 -3.44 -4.64 15.21
C MET A 64 -4.08 -5.77 14.39
N GLY A 65 -3.30 -6.47 13.59
CA GLY A 65 -3.75 -7.62 12.82
C GLY A 65 -2.62 -8.27 12.05
N GLU A 66 -2.95 -9.22 11.21
CA GLU A 66 -1.98 -10.02 10.44
C GLU A 66 -2.54 -10.43 9.09
N ILE A 67 -1.64 -10.76 8.16
CA ILE A 67 -2.00 -11.54 6.97
C ILE A 67 -2.08 -13.01 7.39
N PHE A 68 -3.29 -13.53 7.49
CA PHE A 68 -3.55 -14.90 7.93
C PHE A 68 -3.27 -15.94 6.84
N GLY A 69 -3.41 -15.54 5.57
CA GLY A 69 -3.08 -16.36 4.42
C GLY A 69 -3.08 -15.55 3.14
N SER A 70 -2.30 -15.98 2.16
CA SER A 70 -2.20 -15.35 0.84
C SER A 70 -2.06 -16.41 -0.25
N GLY A 71 -2.47 -16.06 -1.47
CA GLY A 71 -2.36 -16.93 -2.64
C GLY A 71 -2.83 -16.24 -3.91
N GLY A 72 -2.11 -16.46 -5.02
CA GLY A 72 -2.38 -15.76 -6.27
C GLY A 72 -2.34 -14.25 -6.07
N TYR A 73 -3.44 -13.58 -6.41
CA TYR A 73 -3.59 -12.13 -6.27
C TYR A 73 -4.26 -11.69 -4.98
N SER A 74 -4.56 -12.59 -4.05
CA SER A 74 -5.38 -12.29 -2.88
C SER A 74 -4.68 -12.61 -1.56
N ALA A 75 -5.08 -11.90 -0.52
CA ALA A 75 -4.69 -12.16 0.86
C ALA A 75 -5.85 -11.92 1.83
N VAL A 76 -5.84 -12.65 2.93
CA VAL A 76 -6.80 -12.52 4.02
C VAL A 76 -6.13 -11.81 5.18
N TYR A 77 -6.59 -10.60 5.48
CA TYR A 77 -6.26 -9.92 6.71
C TYR A 77 -7.16 -10.42 7.84
N ARG A 78 -6.59 -10.62 9.03
CA ARG A 78 -7.33 -10.96 10.25
C ARG A 78 -6.95 -10.01 11.39
N VAL A 79 -7.97 -9.53 12.09
CA VAL A 79 -7.83 -8.69 13.29
C VAL A 79 -7.23 -9.53 14.43
N ARG A 80 -6.29 -8.95 15.17
CA ARG A 80 -5.79 -9.52 16.43
C ARG A 80 -6.36 -8.78 17.63
N SER A 81 -6.06 -7.48 17.75
CA SER A 81 -6.49 -6.66 18.87
C SER A 81 -6.27 -5.19 18.56
N GLY A 82 -7.11 -4.31 19.12
CA GLY A 82 -6.95 -2.87 18.98
C GLY A 82 -7.97 -2.23 18.04
N ASN A 83 -8.21 -0.94 18.28
CA ASN A 83 -9.04 -0.09 17.44
C ASN A 83 -8.14 0.90 16.71
N GLY A 84 -8.53 1.33 15.51
CA GLY A 84 -7.79 2.30 14.71
C GLY A 84 -7.55 1.82 13.28
N VAL A 85 -6.56 2.42 12.64
CA VAL A 85 -6.22 2.13 11.23
C VAL A 85 -4.94 1.29 11.14
N ASN A 86 -4.99 0.19 10.40
CA ASN A 86 -3.82 -0.58 9.99
C ASN A 86 -3.65 -0.46 8.47
N ILE A 87 -2.41 -0.52 7.99
CA ILE A 87 -2.09 -0.47 6.56
C ILE A 87 -1.68 -1.86 6.13
N VAL A 88 -2.29 -2.35 5.05
CA VAL A 88 -1.89 -3.55 4.32
C VAL A 88 -1.08 -3.10 3.11
N ARG A 89 0.11 -3.66 2.96
CA ARG A 89 0.97 -3.45 1.79
C ARG A 89 1.05 -4.73 0.99
N VAL A 90 1.17 -4.58 -0.32
CA VAL A 90 1.44 -5.67 -1.24
C VAL A 90 2.52 -5.24 -2.21
N GLN A 91 3.47 -6.13 -2.49
CA GLN A 91 4.52 -5.91 -3.48
C GLN A 91 4.61 -7.11 -4.44
N ASP A 92 4.83 -6.85 -5.72
CA ASP A 92 5.15 -7.90 -6.69
C ASP A 92 6.67 -8.14 -6.79
N GLN A 93 7.08 -9.21 -7.47
CA GLN A 93 8.52 -9.57 -7.60
C GLN A 93 9.36 -8.54 -8.40
N TYR A 94 8.72 -7.52 -8.95
CA TYR A 94 9.38 -6.47 -9.70
C TYR A 94 9.34 -5.11 -8.98
N GLY A 95 8.86 -5.07 -7.73
CA GLY A 95 8.80 -3.87 -6.91
C GLY A 95 7.59 -2.98 -7.16
N ALA A 96 6.56 -3.44 -7.87
CA ALA A 96 5.29 -2.73 -7.94
C ALA A 96 4.55 -2.86 -6.60
N GLU A 97 4.04 -1.76 -6.07
CA GLU A 97 3.48 -1.70 -4.71
C GLU A 97 2.02 -1.27 -4.71
N GLY A 98 1.21 -1.87 -3.83
CA GLY A 98 -0.16 -1.48 -3.55
C GLY A 98 -0.39 -1.33 -2.06
N ILE A 99 -1.33 -0.45 -1.70
CA ILE A 99 -1.72 -0.22 -0.32
C ILE A 99 -3.24 -0.31 -0.16
N ALA A 100 -3.66 -0.84 0.98
CA ALA A 100 -5.05 -0.76 1.45
C ALA A 100 -5.08 -0.44 2.94
N THR A 101 -6.17 0.17 3.41
CA THR A 101 -6.38 0.47 4.82
C THR A 101 -7.45 -0.43 5.43
N VAL A 102 -7.24 -0.81 6.70
CA VAL A 102 -8.24 -1.48 7.53
C VAL A 102 -8.54 -0.59 8.71
N GLU A 103 -9.80 -0.21 8.87
CA GLU A 103 -10.31 0.51 10.04
C GLU A 103 -11.10 -0.46 10.91
N GLN A 104 -10.85 -0.45 12.22
CA GLN A 104 -11.44 -1.37 13.21
C GLN A 104 -11.79 -0.65 14.51
#